data_AF-A0A257X5Z4-F1
#
_entry.id   AF-A0A257X5Z4-F1
#
_cell.length_a   1.000
_cell.length_b   1.000
_cell.length_c   1.000
_cell.angle_alpha   90.00
_cell.angle_beta   90.00
_cell.angle_gamma   90.00
#
_symmetry.space_group_name_H-M   'P 1'
#
loop_
_entity.id
_entity.type
_entity.pdbx_description
1 polymer ?
#
loop_
_entity_poly.entity_id
_entity_poly.type
_entity_poly.pdbx_seq_one_letter_code
_entity_poly.pdbx_strand_id
1 'polypeptide(L)'
;MVRRDGGRPSLRELAAAAEVSVPTLRHYFGDRAHTVEAVLAECLRRGRPGLDAQRSSDKRFDQSIADYAADLVLALTAPKAVRLGDVFAVSLAEGFLDPSLGPPALIHILDPTIDALQARLAEHVARGEMIATDLRAAAIVLVSPLLVACLHQQQLRGQVTSPLVMSELVDDVVAAFVRAYAAPATGVSRDVGSLAA
;
A
#
# COMPACT_ATOMS: atom_id res chain seq x y z
N MET A 1 2.18 -16.93 -22.89
CA MET A 1 1.62 -15.62 -23.26
C MET A 1 0.24 -15.51 -22.64
N VAL A 2 0.07 -14.77 -21.54
CA VAL A 2 -1.24 -14.63 -20.88
C VAL A 2 -2.14 -13.78 -21.77
N ARG A 3 -3.27 -14.36 -22.22
CA ARG A 3 -4.32 -13.66 -22.96
C ARG A 3 -4.92 -12.58 -22.07
N ARG A 4 -4.86 -11.32 -22.51
CA ARG A 4 -5.70 -10.22 -22.01
C ARG A 4 -6.98 -10.14 -22.86
N ASP A 5 -7.74 -11.23 -22.92
CA ASP A 5 -9.13 -11.13 -23.35
C ASP A 5 -9.89 -10.56 -22.15
N GLY A 6 -10.35 -9.32 -22.26
CA GLY A 6 -10.74 -8.41 -21.16
C GLY A 6 -11.99 -8.77 -20.35
N GLY A 7 -12.16 -10.04 -19.97
CA GLY A 7 -13.14 -10.52 -19.02
C GLY A 7 -12.49 -10.96 -17.71
N ARG A 8 -13.22 -10.80 -16.60
CA ARG A 8 -12.87 -11.40 -15.30
C ARG A 8 -12.79 -12.93 -15.48
N PRO A 9 -11.73 -13.63 -15.00
CA PRO A 9 -11.59 -15.07 -15.20
C PRO A 9 -12.76 -15.80 -14.54
N SER A 10 -13.42 -16.67 -15.29
CA SER A 10 -14.50 -17.53 -14.80
C SER A 10 -13.97 -18.59 -13.82
N LEU A 11 -14.85 -19.19 -13.01
CA LEU A 11 -14.47 -20.29 -12.12
C LEU A 11 -13.84 -21.47 -12.88
N ARG A 12 -14.23 -21.68 -14.15
CA ARG A 12 -13.62 -22.70 -15.02
C ARG A 12 -12.18 -22.38 -15.38
N GLU A 13 -11.89 -21.13 -15.70
CA GLU A 13 -10.53 -20.68 -16.00
C GLU A 13 -9.65 -20.70 -14.75
N LEU A 14 -10.19 -20.35 -13.59
CA LEU A 14 -9.50 -20.50 -12.31
C LEU A 14 -9.16 -21.98 -12.02
N ALA A 15 -10.11 -22.89 -12.24
CA ALA A 15 -9.87 -24.33 -12.06
C ALA A 15 -8.78 -24.84 -13.00
N ALA A 16 -8.85 -24.46 -14.28
CA ALA A 16 -7.85 -24.82 -15.28
C ALA A 16 -6.46 -24.28 -14.93
N ALA A 17 -6.35 -23.03 -14.47
CA ALA A 17 -5.09 -22.41 -14.06
C ALA A 17 -4.48 -23.06 -12.82
N ALA A 18 -5.33 -23.59 -11.93
CA ALA A 18 -4.92 -24.34 -10.75
C ALA A 18 -4.73 -25.85 -11.02
N GLU A 19 -4.90 -26.30 -12.27
CA GLU A 19 -4.80 -27.71 -12.68
C GLU A 19 -5.76 -28.64 -11.89
N VAL A 20 -6.94 -28.14 -11.53
CA VAL A 20 -7.99 -28.88 -10.81
C VAL A 20 -9.32 -28.85 -11.55
N SER A 21 -10.25 -29.69 -11.11
CA SER A 21 -11.61 -29.69 -11.66
C SER A 21 -12.46 -28.54 -11.08
N VAL A 22 -13.45 -28.05 -11.84
CA VAL A 22 -14.45 -27.09 -11.31
C VAL A 22 -15.19 -27.63 -10.08
N PRO A 23 -15.64 -28.91 -10.05
CA PRO A 23 -16.18 -29.51 -8.83
C PRO A 23 -15.24 -29.42 -7.63
N THR A 24 -13.93 -29.57 -7.84
CA THR A 24 -12.93 -29.42 -6.76
C THR A 24 -12.94 -28.00 -6.19
N LEU A 25 -12.86 -26.97 -7.03
CA LEU A 25 -12.94 -25.59 -6.52
C LEU A 25 -14.27 -25.31 -5.81
N ARG A 26 -15.40 -25.81 -6.35
CA ARG A 26 -16.70 -25.65 -5.72
C ARG A 26 -16.79 -26.32 -4.35
N HIS A 27 -16.18 -27.49 -4.22
CA HIS A 27 -16.17 -28.23 -2.97
C HIS A 27 -15.43 -27.46 -1.85
N TYR A 28 -14.28 -26.86 -2.17
CA TYR A 28 -13.44 -26.18 -1.17
C TYR A 28 -13.80 -24.71 -0.95
N PHE A 29 -14.17 -24.00 -2.02
CA PHE A 29 -14.35 -22.55 -1.98
C PHE A 29 -15.77 -22.12 -2.35
N GLY A 30 -16.62 -23.01 -2.86
CA GLY A 30 -17.97 -22.66 -3.27
C GLY A 30 -18.00 -22.00 -4.64
N ASP A 31 -17.99 -20.67 -4.70
CA ASP A 31 -18.11 -19.93 -5.96
C ASP A 31 -16.83 -19.18 -6.33
N ARG A 32 -16.91 -18.41 -7.42
CA ARG A 32 -15.80 -17.61 -7.91
C ARG A 32 -15.38 -16.54 -6.90
N ALA A 33 -16.33 -15.84 -6.28
CA ALA A 33 -16.03 -14.74 -5.38
C ALA A 33 -15.25 -15.25 -4.16
N HIS A 34 -15.73 -16.33 -3.54
CA HIS A 34 -15.07 -16.99 -2.42
C HIS A 34 -13.71 -17.60 -2.82
N THR A 35 -13.57 -18.10 -4.05
CA THR A 35 -12.26 -18.55 -4.57
C THR A 35 -11.27 -17.37 -4.65
N VAL A 36 -11.70 -16.23 -5.18
CA VAL A 36 -10.86 -15.03 -5.27
C VAL A 36 -10.52 -14.50 -3.89
N GLU A 37 -11.48 -14.41 -2.98
CA GLU A 37 -11.26 -14.04 -1.58
C GLU A 37 -10.20 -14.92 -0.91
N ALA A 38 -10.28 -16.25 -1.08
CA ALA A 38 -9.27 -17.17 -0.55
C ALA A 38 -7.86 -16.89 -1.11
N VAL A 39 -7.75 -16.52 -2.38
CA VAL A 39 -6.48 -16.10 -2.99
C VAL A 39 -5.97 -14.81 -2.36
N LEU A 40 -6.84 -13.80 -2.16
CA LEU A 40 -6.45 -12.54 -1.51
C LEU A 40 -6.00 -12.76 -0.07
N ALA A 41 -6.71 -13.62 0.67
CA ALA A 41 -6.33 -14.01 2.03
C ALA A 41 -4.96 -14.72 2.07
N GLU A 42 -4.66 -15.58 1.09
CA GLU A 42 -3.34 -16.21 0.97
C GLU A 42 -2.24 -15.19 0.62
N CYS A 43 -2.54 -14.20 -0.23
CA CYS A 43 -1.63 -13.09 -0.50
C CYS A 43 -1.30 -12.31 0.78
N LEU A 44 -2.30 -11.99 1.60
CA LEU A 44 -2.10 -11.38 2.91
C LEU A 44 -1.22 -12.25 3.81
N ARG A 45 -1.53 -13.55 3.92
CA ARG A 45 -0.78 -14.48 4.76
C ARG A 45 0.71 -14.50 4.38
N ARG A 46 1.02 -14.50 3.09
CA ARG A 46 2.41 -14.43 2.59
C ARG A 46 3.05 -13.06 2.78
N GLY A 47 2.28 -11.99 2.66
CA GLY A 47 2.75 -10.61 2.83
C GLY A 47 2.96 -10.20 4.28
N ARG A 48 2.36 -10.91 5.24
CA ARG A 48 2.35 -10.56 6.67
C ARG A 48 3.74 -10.24 7.25
N PRO A 49 4.80 -11.03 7.02
CA PRO A 49 6.11 -10.70 7.59
C PRO A 49 6.66 -9.34 7.11
N GLY A 50 6.41 -8.99 5.86
CA GLY A 50 6.81 -7.69 5.30
C GLY A 50 5.99 -6.54 5.89
N LEU A 51 4.69 -6.73 6.08
CA LEU A 51 3.82 -5.75 6.73
C LEU A 51 4.24 -5.54 8.20
N ASP A 52 4.51 -6.62 8.93
CA ASP A 52 4.92 -6.57 10.34
C ASP A 52 6.23 -5.80 10.51
N ALA A 53 7.20 -6.01 9.62
CA ALA A 53 8.46 -5.25 9.62
C ALA A 53 8.27 -3.74 9.39
N GLN A 54 7.18 -3.33 8.74
CA GLN A 54 6.89 -1.92 8.47
C GLN A 54 6.10 -1.21 9.58
N ARG A 55 5.64 -1.94 10.61
CA ARG A 55 4.78 -1.37 11.67
C ARG A 55 5.50 -0.44 12.64
N SER A 56 6.82 -0.48 12.67
CA SER A 56 7.63 0.27 13.63
C SER A 56 8.89 0.81 12.95
N SER A 57 9.47 1.87 13.52
CA SER A 57 10.81 2.35 13.17
C SER A 57 11.42 3.12 14.34
N ASP A 58 12.68 2.84 14.64
CA ASP A 58 13.47 3.57 15.62
C ASP A 58 14.09 4.86 15.06
N LYS A 59 13.95 5.11 13.76
CA LYS A 59 14.51 6.28 13.09
C LYS A 59 13.68 7.53 13.37
N ARG A 60 14.29 8.69 13.11
CA ARG A 60 13.59 9.99 13.11
C ARG A 60 12.47 9.98 12.06
N PHE A 61 11.39 10.71 12.33
CA PHE A 61 10.20 10.78 11.46
C PHE A 61 10.51 10.97 9.97
N ASP A 62 11.33 11.95 9.61
CA ASP A 62 11.74 12.21 8.22
C ASP A 62 12.33 10.97 7.53
N GLN A 63 13.32 10.34 8.16
CA GLN A 63 13.95 9.13 7.63
C GLN A 63 13.03 7.91 7.65
N SER A 64 12.21 7.75 8.70
CA SER A 64 11.27 6.63 8.79
C SER A 64 10.21 6.67 7.68
N ILE A 65 9.76 7.86 7.29
CA ILE A 65 8.82 8.02 6.18
C ILE A 65 9.49 7.79 4.83
N ALA A 66 10.72 8.28 4.66
CA ALA A 66 11.52 8.03 3.45
C ALA A 66 11.73 6.52 3.23
N ASP A 67 12.14 5.81 4.28
CA ASP A 67 12.36 4.36 4.22
C ASP A 67 11.06 3.60 3.93
N TYR A 68 9.96 3.96 4.59
CA TYR A 68 8.65 3.35 4.30
C TYR A 68 8.28 3.50 2.82
N ALA A 69 8.40 4.72 2.28
CA ALA A 69 8.00 5.03 0.91
C ALA A 69 8.86 4.26 -0.10
N ALA A 70 10.19 4.25 0.11
CA ALA A 70 11.12 3.49 -0.72
C ALA A 70 10.84 1.98 -0.66
N ASP A 71 10.65 1.42 0.53
CA ASP A 71 10.34 0.00 0.73
C ASP A 71 9.01 -0.40 0.08
N LEU A 72 7.99 0.45 0.19
CA LEU A 72 6.69 0.21 -0.44
C LEU A 72 6.81 0.19 -1.96
N VAL A 73 7.48 1.18 -2.56
CA VAL A 73 7.71 1.22 -4.02
C VAL A 73 8.53 0.01 -4.46
N LEU A 74 9.57 -0.36 -3.71
CA LEU A 74 10.36 -1.56 -3.99
C LEU A 74 9.48 -2.82 -3.94
N ALA A 75 8.66 -2.97 -2.89
CA ALA A 75 7.78 -4.12 -2.72
C ALA A 75 6.74 -4.23 -3.86
N LEU A 76 6.16 -3.10 -4.28
CA LEU A 76 5.19 -3.02 -5.37
C LEU A 76 5.80 -3.39 -6.72
N THR A 77 7.05 -2.98 -6.96
CA THR A 77 7.67 -3.03 -8.29
C THR A 77 8.62 -4.21 -8.50
N ALA A 78 9.16 -4.79 -7.43
CA ALA A 78 10.19 -5.84 -7.50
C ALA A 78 9.75 -7.05 -8.37
N PRO A 79 10.69 -7.63 -9.14
CA PRO A 79 10.42 -8.83 -9.92
C PRO A 79 10.29 -10.04 -9.00
N LYS A 80 9.07 -10.56 -8.86
CA LYS A 80 8.72 -11.75 -8.09
C LYS A 80 7.79 -12.63 -8.90
N ALA A 81 7.68 -13.92 -8.53
CA ALA A 81 6.71 -14.83 -9.14
C ALA A 81 5.26 -14.33 -8.99
N VAL A 82 4.95 -13.68 -7.86
CA VAL A 82 3.73 -12.90 -7.65
C VAL A 82 4.16 -11.50 -7.18
N ARG A 83 3.90 -10.49 -8.00
CA ARG A 83 4.29 -9.10 -7.72
C ARG A 83 3.18 -8.42 -6.93
N LEU A 84 3.56 -7.66 -5.91
CA LEU A 84 2.58 -6.99 -5.06
C LEU A 84 1.74 -5.98 -5.87
N GLY A 85 2.35 -5.24 -6.80
CA GLY A 85 1.62 -4.34 -7.69
C GLY A 85 0.54 -5.05 -8.54
N ASP A 86 0.78 -6.28 -8.96
CA ASP A 86 -0.21 -7.08 -9.70
C ASP A 86 -1.36 -7.53 -8.78
N VAL A 87 -1.05 -7.89 -7.53
CA VAL A 87 -2.06 -8.21 -6.51
C VAL A 87 -2.95 -7.00 -6.23
N PHE A 88 -2.37 -5.81 -6.04
CA PHE A 88 -3.14 -4.56 -5.88
C PHE A 88 -4.02 -4.28 -7.10
N ALA A 89 -3.47 -4.38 -8.31
CA ALA A 89 -4.21 -4.12 -9.53
C ALA A 89 -5.41 -5.07 -9.71
N VAL A 90 -5.21 -6.37 -9.50
CA VAL A 90 -6.28 -7.37 -9.57
C VAL A 90 -7.32 -7.11 -8.49
N SER A 91 -6.90 -6.82 -7.26
CA SER A 91 -7.83 -6.60 -6.14
C SER A 91 -8.69 -5.37 -6.35
N LEU A 92 -8.10 -4.27 -6.81
CA LEU A 92 -8.84 -3.06 -7.16
C LEU A 92 -9.80 -3.30 -8.34
N ALA A 93 -9.34 -3.96 -9.40
CA ALA A 93 -10.18 -4.28 -10.54
C ALA A 93 -11.37 -5.17 -10.16
N GLU A 94 -11.14 -6.24 -9.39
CA GLU A 94 -12.19 -7.12 -8.90
C GLU A 94 -13.14 -6.40 -7.95
N GLY A 95 -12.62 -5.60 -7.01
CA GLY A 95 -13.43 -4.87 -6.05
C GLY A 95 -14.27 -3.74 -6.66
N PHE A 96 -13.81 -3.11 -7.74
CA PHE A 96 -14.59 -2.11 -8.48
C PHE A 96 -15.68 -2.73 -9.35
N LEU A 97 -15.43 -3.92 -9.91
CA LEU A 97 -16.36 -4.58 -10.82
C LEU A 97 -17.36 -5.50 -10.10
N ASP A 98 -17.07 -5.91 -8.87
CA ASP A 98 -17.89 -6.81 -8.08
C ASP A 98 -18.04 -6.32 -6.64
N PRO A 99 -19.24 -5.83 -6.25
CA PRO A 99 -19.48 -5.37 -4.90
C PRO A 99 -19.20 -6.42 -3.83
N SER A 100 -19.28 -7.73 -4.14
CA SER A 100 -18.95 -8.77 -3.16
C SER A 100 -17.44 -8.92 -2.92
N LEU A 101 -16.60 -8.44 -3.84
CA LEU A 101 -15.14 -8.48 -3.73
C LEU A 101 -14.52 -7.17 -3.26
N GLY A 102 -15.30 -6.09 -3.20
CA GLY A 102 -14.87 -4.81 -2.64
C GLY A 102 -14.34 -4.95 -1.20
N PRO A 103 -15.14 -5.46 -0.25
CA PRO A 103 -14.68 -5.65 1.12
C PRO A 103 -13.47 -6.60 1.25
N PRO A 104 -13.44 -7.79 0.62
CA PRO A 104 -12.24 -8.63 0.60
C PRO A 104 -10.98 -7.94 0.06
N ALA A 105 -11.09 -7.14 -1.01
CA ALA A 105 -9.96 -6.40 -1.56
C ALA A 105 -9.40 -5.38 -0.55
N LEU A 106 -10.27 -4.70 0.21
CA LEU A 106 -9.85 -3.81 1.28
C LEU A 106 -9.20 -4.61 2.43
N ILE A 107 -9.94 -5.56 3.00
CA ILE A 107 -9.54 -6.33 4.19
C ILE A 107 -8.22 -7.07 3.99
N HIS A 108 -8.00 -7.64 2.81
CA HIS A 108 -6.84 -8.50 2.59
C HIS A 108 -5.65 -7.77 1.99
N ILE A 109 -5.85 -6.70 1.22
CA ILE A 109 -4.76 -6.10 0.43
C ILE A 109 -4.50 -4.65 0.83
N LEU A 110 -5.51 -3.78 0.77
CA LEU A 110 -5.27 -2.34 1.00
C LEU A 110 -5.13 -2.01 2.50
N ASP A 111 -6.11 -2.40 3.30
CA ASP A 111 -6.17 -2.04 4.73
C ASP A 111 -4.97 -2.55 5.51
N PRO A 112 -4.42 -3.76 5.28
CA PRO A 112 -3.22 -4.20 5.99
C PRO A 112 -1.98 -3.32 5.74
N THR A 113 -1.84 -2.73 4.55
CA THR A 113 -0.77 -1.76 4.26
C THR A 113 -0.99 -0.45 5.02
N ILE A 114 -2.24 0.02 5.07
CA ILE A 114 -2.63 1.22 5.81
C ILE A 114 -2.44 1.01 7.31
N ASP A 115 -2.93 -0.09 7.87
CA ASP A 115 -2.81 -0.45 9.29
C ASP A 115 -1.35 -0.55 9.74
N ALA A 116 -0.47 -1.10 8.89
CA ALA A 116 0.95 -1.17 9.19
C ALA A 116 1.57 0.24 9.30
N LEU A 117 1.28 1.12 8.35
CA LEU A 117 1.76 2.50 8.41
C LEU A 117 1.14 3.26 9.59
N GLN A 118 -0.14 3.07 9.88
CA GLN A 118 -0.80 3.69 11.03
C GLN A 118 -0.09 3.37 12.34
N ALA A 119 0.32 2.11 12.54
CA ALA A 119 1.10 1.71 13.71
C ALA A 119 2.42 2.48 13.81
N ARG A 120 3.15 2.61 12.68
CA ARG A 120 4.40 3.37 12.62
C ARG A 120 4.17 4.85 12.91
N LEU A 121 3.15 5.46 12.31
CA LEU A 121 2.82 6.87 12.55
C LEU A 121 2.43 7.12 14.02
N ALA A 122 1.73 6.18 14.66
CA ALA A 122 1.36 6.29 16.07
C ALA A 122 2.60 6.38 16.98
N GLU A 123 3.67 5.65 16.67
CA GLU A 123 4.94 5.74 17.40
C GLU A 123 5.60 7.13 17.26
N HIS A 124 5.52 7.75 16.08
CA HIS A 124 6.05 9.10 15.87
C HIS A 124 5.23 10.18 16.59
N VAL A 125 3.90 10.01 16.64
CA VAL A 125 3.05 10.87 17.47
C VAL A 125 3.39 10.70 18.95
N ALA A 126 3.57 9.46 19.43
CA ALA A 126 3.92 9.18 20.83
C ALA A 126 5.30 9.77 21.21
N ARG A 127 6.23 9.85 20.25
CA ARG A 127 7.55 10.49 20.42
C ARG A 127 7.53 12.01 20.28
N GLY A 128 6.39 12.60 19.92
CA GLY A 128 6.29 14.04 19.65
C GLY A 128 6.98 14.49 18.37
N GLU A 129 7.26 13.57 17.45
CA GLU A 129 7.91 13.86 16.16
C GLU A 129 6.90 14.20 15.05
N MET A 130 5.63 13.81 15.24
CA MET A 130 4.52 14.03 14.32
C MET A 130 3.35 14.70 15.07
N ILE A 131 2.61 15.58 14.39
CA ILE A 131 1.39 16.18 14.95
C ILE A 131 0.31 15.12 15.22
N ALA A 132 -0.51 15.35 16.24
CA ALA A 132 -1.70 14.54 16.47
C ALA A 132 -2.74 14.79 15.37
N THR A 133 -3.14 13.72 14.67
CA THR A 133 -4.09 13.76 13.54
C THR A 133 -4.79 12.41 13.36
N ASP A 134 -5.74 12.31 12.44
CA ASP A 134 -6.26 11.02 11.98
C ASP A 134 -5.17 10.24 11.23
N LEU A 135 -4.63 9.22 11.89
CA LEU A 135 -3.53 8.42 11.35
C LEU A 135 -3.94 7.59 10.13
N ARG A 136 -5.22 7.19 10.01
CA ARG A 136 -5.70 6.44 8.85
C ARG A 136 -5.70 7.34 7.63
N ALA A 137 -6.22 8.56 7.79
CA ALA A 137 -6.19 9.56 6.74
C ALA A 137 -4.75 9.93 6.33
N ALA A 138 -3.86 10.14 7.30
CA ALA A 138 -2.45 10.41 7.03
C ALA A 138 -1.78 9.25 6.25
N ALA A 139 -2.01 8.01 6.67
CA ALA A 139 -1.47 6.84 5.97
C ALA A 139 -1.95 6.76 4.51
N ILE A 140 -3.24 7.02 4.25
CA ILE A 140 -3.80 7.06 2.89
C ILE A 140 -3.14 8.18 2.06
N VAL A 141 -2.93 9.36 2.64
CA VAL A 141 -2.26 10.49 1.95
C VAL A 141 -0.85 10.11 1.49
N LEU A 142 -0.08 9.36 2.29
CA LEU A 142 1.25 8.90 1.89
C LEU A 142 1.19 7.79 0.84
N VAL A 143 0.35 6.77 1.06
CA VAL A 143 0.32 5.55 0.23
C VAL A 143 -0.26 5.79 -1.15
N SER A 144 -1.31 6.62 -1.26
CA SER A 144 -2.08 6.79 -2.50
C SER A 144 -1.24 7.24 -3.71
N PRO A 145 -0.44 8.33 -3.64
CA PRO A 145 0.37 8.75 -4.78
C PRO A 145 1.42 7.71 -5.19
N LEU A 146 2.03 7.01 -4.22
CA LEU A 146 3.02 5.97 -4.48
C LEU A 146 2.40 4.76 -5.18
N LEU A 147 1.26 4.29 -4.69
CA LEU A 147 0.52 3.17 -5.27
C LEU A 147 0.05 3.52 -6.69
N VAL A 148 -0.57 4.68 -6.86
CA VAL A 148 -1.05 5.14 -8.18
C VAL A 148 0.10 5.28 -9.16
N ALA A 149 1.23 5.85 -8.77
CA ALA A 149 2.40 5.96 -9.64
C ALA A 149 2.95 4.60 -10.06
N CYS A 150 3.01 3.63 -9.14
CA CYS A 150 3.43 2.26 -9.47
C CYS A 150 2.47 1.60 -10.47
N LEU A 151 1.16 1.68 -10.21
CA LEU A 151 0.12 1.14 -11.11
C LEU A 151 0.13 1.81 -12.47
N HIS A 152 0.32 3.13 -12.48
CA HIS A 152 0.45 3.92 -13.69
C HIS A 152 1.66 3.46 -14.51
N GLN A 153 2.85 3.42 -13.90
CA GLN A 153 4.08 3.07 -14.60
C GLN A 153 4.09 1.62 -15.08
N GLN A 154 3.56 0.67 -14.32
CA GLN A 154 3.72 -0.76 -14.63
C GLN A 154 2.48 -1.38 -15.26
N GLN A 155 1.33 -1.32 -14.60
CA GLN A 155 0.11 -1.99 -15.04
C GLN A 155 -0.57 -1.24 -16.21
N LEU A 156 -0.54 0.09 -16.18
CA LEU A 156 -1.11 0.95 -17.24
C LEU A 156 -0.12 1.30 -18.36
N ARG A 157 1.11 0.79 -18.29
CA ARG A 157 2.18 1.02 -19.26
C ARG A 157 2.65 2.50 -19.38
N GLY A 158 2.54 3.25 -18.29
CA GLY A 158 3.01 4.63 -18.20
C GLY A 158 4.50 4.78 -18.46
N GLN A 159 5.33 3.79 -18.16
CA GLN A 159 6.77 3.85 -18.45
C GLN A 159 7.11 4.00 -19.94
N VAL A 160 6.18 3.67 -20.84
CA VAL A 160 6.32 3.88 -22.29
C VAL A 160 5.66 5.18 -22.74
N THR A 161 4.47 5.49 -22.22
CA THR A 161 3.62 6.58 -22.72
C THR A 161 3.80 7.91 -21.98
N SER A 162 4.05 7.87 -20.68
CA SER A 162 4.22 9.03 -19.80
C SER A 162 5.15 8.63 -18.63
N PRO A 163 6.46 8.52 -18.90
CA PRO A 163 7.41 8.02 -17.92
C PRO A 163 7.54 8.97 -16.73
N LEU A 164 7.66 8.39 -15.54
CA LEU A 164 7.97 9.13 -14.30
C LEU A 164 9.35 8.72 -13.80
N VAL A 165 10.10 9.69 -13.27
CA VAL A 165 11.31 9.40 -12.49
C VAL A 165 10.86 9.04 -11.08
N MET A 166 10.74 7.73 -10.81
CA MET A 166 10.13 7.24 -9.56
C MET A 166 10.85 7.72 -8.29
N SER A 167 12.18 7.90 -8.34
CA SER A 167 12.94 8.41 -7.20
C SER A 167 12.56 9.86 -6.87
N GLU A 168 12.47 10.73 -7.87
CA GLU A 168 12.06 12.13 -7.68
C GLU A 168 10.64 12.22 -7.12
N LEU A 169 9.71 11.40 -7.64
CA LEU A 169 8.35 11.32 -7.12
C LEU A 169 8.32 10.89 -5.64
N VAL A 170 9.11 9.87 -5.27
CA VAL A 170 9.20 9.42 -3.87
C VAL A 170 9.71 10.55 -2.97
N ASP A 171 10.78 11.22 -3.38
CA ASP A 171 11.38 12.33 -2.62
C ASP A 171 10.37 13.47 -2.44
N ASP A 172 9.63 13.85 -3.49
CA ASP A 172 8.62 14.90 -3.44
C ASP A 172 7.44 14.54 -2.53
N VAL A 173 6.94 13.31 -2.63
CA VAL A 173 5.84 12.80 -1.78
C VAL A 173 6.26 12.78 -0.32
N VAL A 174 7.46 12.26 -0.02
CA VAL A 174 8.01 12.21 1.35
C VAL A 174 8.18 13.62 1.89
N ALA A 175 8.79 14.53 1.12
CA ALA A 175 9.00 15.90 1.55
C ALA A 175 7.68 16.63 1.81
N ALA A 176 6.66 16.43 0.96
CA ALA A 176 5.33 16.98 1.17
C ALA A 176 4.67 16.42 2.43
N PHE A 177 4.77 15.11 2.65
CA PHE A 177 4.22 14.45 3.84
C PHE A 177 4.89 14.96 5.13
N VAL A 178 6.22 15.01 5.16
CA VAL A 178 6.98 15.50 6.32
C VAL A 178 6.62 16.96 6.62
N ARG A 179 6.55 17.83 5.61
CA ARG A 179 6.12 19.23 5.82
C ARG A 179 4.72 19.34 6.41
N ALA A 180 3.80 18.47 6.02
CA ALA A 180 2.42 18.51 6.46
C ALA A 180 2.23 17.98 7.89
N TYR A 181 3.02 16.98 8.30
CA TYR A 181 2.77 16.20 9.51
C TYR A 181 3.86 16.25 10.58
N ALA A 182 5.07 16.73 10.28
CA ALA A 182 6.11 16.85 11.30
C ALA A 182 5.65 17.79 12.43
N ALA A 183 5.99 17.44 13.67
CA ALA A 183 5.77 18.35 14.78
C ALA A 183 6.53 19.67 14.55
N PRO A 184 5.95 20.83 14.93
CA PRO A 184 6.65 22.10 14.85
C PRO A 184 7.98 22.00 15.59
N ALA A 185 9.05 22.54 15.01
CA ALA A 185 10.31 22.67 15.73
C ALA A 185 10.03 23.40 17.05
N THR A 186 10.26 22.75 18.18
CA THR A 186 10.12 23.37 19.49
C THR A 186 11.05 24.58 19.52
N GLY A 187 10.47 25.76 19.40
CA GLY A 187 11.22 27.00 19.34
C GLY A 187 12.04 27.21 20.59
N VAL A 188 13.31 27.52 20.38
CA VAL A 188 14.17 28.27 21.31
C VAL A 188 13.31 29.32 22.02
N SER A 189 13.27 29.25 23.35
CA SER A 189 12.71 30.30 24.19
C SER A 189 13.27 31.63 23.70
N ARG A 190 12.42 32.50 23.17
CA ARG A 190 12.78 33.91 22.99
C ARG A 190 12.89 34.46 24.40
N ASP A 191 14.11 34.39 24.93
CA ASP A 191 14.54 35.15 26.08
C ASP A 191 14.42 36.62 25.66
N VAL A 192 13.25 37.20 25.89
CA VAL A 192 13.05 38.64 25.79
C VAL A 192 13.79 39.20 26.98
N GLY A 193 15.09 39.42 26.79
CA GLY A 193 15.91 40.19 27.71
C GLY A 193 15.23 41.52 27.97
N SER A 194 14.64 41.64 29.16
CA SER A 194 14.17 42.89 29.72
C SER A 194 15.40 43.75 30.04
N LEU A 195 15.90 44.46 29.03
CA LEU A 195 16.67 45.68 29.20
C LEU A 195 15.69 46.84 29.02
N ALA A 196 15.19 47.36 30.12
CA ALA A 196 14.59 48.69 30.18
C ALA A 196 14.89 49.29 31.56
N ALA A 197 15.78 50.29 31.50
CA ALA A 197 15.96 51.48 32.34
C ALA A 197 16.04 51.31 33.87
#